data_AF-A0A479ZQL0-F1
#
_entry.id   AF-A0A479ZQL0-F1
#
_cell.length_a   1.000
_cell.length_b   1.000
_cell.length_c   1.000
_cell.angle_alpha   90.00
_cell.angle_beta   90.00
_cell.angle_gamma   90.00
#
_symmetry.space_group_name_H-M   'P 1'
#
loop_
_entity.id
_entity.type
_entity.pdbx_description
1 polymer ?
#
loop_
_entity_poly.entity_id
_entity_poly.type
_entity_poly.pdbx_seq_one_letter_code
_entity_poly.pdbx_strand_id
1 'polypeptide(L)'
;MQVLGNYAYLADGTSGLQIINISNLASPTLIGNYDTSGTAYGVQVVNNYAYVADHESGLEIINITNPASPVFVGNHNRHNYSGFQTDDVQVVGNYAYGADGLLGLEIINISNPNSPTRIGSYNTLALARAVQVVGNYAYVASDFRGLTIINISNPSSLTKTGSYETSGYAFGVAVVGSYAYVAASDAGLQIINISNPAAPTLKGSYQTSGIAYGVKLVGNYAYVAAGDSGLEIINISNPAVPTLKASYNTSGSARGLQISGNYAYVADDTGGLKIINVSQFENYFTTTSQKDTINTQAGNDTVTSTFANLQQSDSLNGGISTDTLIITGGTATNSLTINANSTTNQIANITGTTVLGFEYFDLSQFAGAVNFTGTAGNDLIKGGAGADTLKGGLGNDYYYVNSTADSITENLNEGTDLVYSTVTYTLTANVENLTLQGTTAINGTGNELNNSIIGNAGVNTLTGGTGADTLTGGLSNDTLYVGADTLVDVVNYVLGDGVDTVYQFVRGASGDQIKFTGITNIDVFTSGTSTQLRVADDIAGNAGFGTGQLLATLSGTTGFIAADVNVNLFGANFLFS
;
A
#
# COMPACT_ATOMS: atom_id res chain seq x y z
N MET A 1 18.51 4.50 18.29
CA MET A 1 18.88 4.79 16.89
C MET A 1 17.82 5.69 16.26
N GLN A 2 18.18 6.45 15.23
CA GLN A 2 17.23 7.15 14.37
C GLN A 2 17.61 7.09 12.89
N VAL A 3 16.62 7.06 11.98
CA VAL A 3 16.78 7.17 10.53
C VAL A 3 16.16 8.48 10.05
N LEU A 4 16.92 9.24 9.24
CA LEU A 4 16.47 10.49 8.64
C LEU A 4 17.10 10.64 7.24
N GLY A 5 16.25 10.67 6.22
CA GLY A 5 16.71 10.71 4.82
C GLY A 5 17.61 9.52 4.50
N ASN A 6 18.81 9.79 4.01
CA ASN A 6 19.79 8.76 3.62
C ASN A 6 20.72 8.32 4.75
N TYR A 7 20.42 8.68 6.01
CA TYR A 7 21.31 8.40 7.13
C TYR A 7 20.62 7.66 8.27
N ALA A 8 21.31 6.68 8.83
CA ALA A 8 21.00 6.06 10.11
C ALA A 8 22.01 6.54 11.17
N TYR A 9 21.50 7.02 12.30
CA TYR A 9 22.22 7.51 13.45
C TYR A 9 22.08 6.49 14.59
N LEU A 10 23.19 5.91 15.03
CA LEU A 10 23.21 4.86 16.05
C LEU A 10 23.98 5.35 17.27
N ALA A 11 23.40 5.10 18.44
CA ALA A 11 24.13 5.14 19.70
C ALA A 11 24.74 3.73 19.87
N ASP A 12 26.06 3.64 19.75
CA ASP A 12 26.81 2.38 19.61
C ASP A 12 27.69 2.13 20.84
N GLY A 13 27.09 2.23 22.02
CA GLY A 13 27.76 2.00 23.29
C GLY A 13 29.01 2.88 23.44
N THR A 14 30.15 2.23 23.69
CA THR A 14 31.45 2.92 23.89
C THR A 14 32.03 3.53 22.62
N SER A 15 31.44 3.29 21.45
CA SER A 15 31.84 3.93 20.20
C SER A 15 31.13 5.28 19.99
N GLY A 16 30.24 5.66 20.91
CA GLY A 16 29.44 6.88 20.86
C GLY A 16 28.43 6.91 19.71
N LEU A 17 28.37 8.03 19.01
CA LEU A 17 27.49 8.23 17.86
C LEU A 17 28.15 7.69 16.58
N GLN A 18 27.45 6.78 15.88
CA GLN A 18 27.80 6.30 14.55
C GLN A 18 26.79 6.82 13.52
N ILE A 19 27.27 7.30 12.37
CA ILE A 19 26.44 7.82 11.28
C ILE A 19 26.69 7.00 10.03
N ILE A 20 25.68 6.25 9.61
CA ILE A 20 25.73 5.30 8.50
C ILE A 20 24.92 5.85 7.33
N ASN A 21 25.53 5.92 6.15
CA ASN A 21 24.82 6.18 4.90
C ASN A 21 24.08 4.92 4.44
N ILE A 22 22.78 5.06 4.25
CA ILE A 22 21.84 4.01 3.86
C ILE A 22 21.21 4.27 2.47
N SER A 23 21.78 5.16 1.67
CA SER A 23 21.32 5.39 0.28
C SER A 23 21.40 4.13 -0.59
N ASN A 24 22.31 3.21 -0.29
CA ASN A 24 22.33 1.86 -0.81
C ASN A 24 22.08 0.86 0.33
N LEU A 25 20.83 0.38 0.45
CA LEU A 25 20.42 -0.53 1.52
C LEU A 25 21.11 -1.90 1.47
N ALA A 26 21.62 -2.31 0.30
CA ALA A 26 22.38 -3.55 0.15
C ALA A 26 23.83 -3.42 0.64
N SER A 27 24.35 -2.19 0.75
CA SER A 27 25.70 -1.93 1.24
C SER A 27 25.76 -0.61 2.03
N PRO A 28 25.19 -0.58 3.26
CA PRO A 28 25.31 0.58 4.12
C PRO A 28 26.77 0.85 4.49
N THR A 29 27.16 2.12 4.57
CA THR A 29 28.55 2.52 4.85
C THR A 29 28.62 3.50 6.00
N LEU A 30 29.52 3.25 6.96
CA LEU A 30 29.85 4.24 8.00
C LEU A 30 30.51 5.46 7.35
N ILE A 31 29.98 6.66 7.59
CA ILE A 31 30.49 7.90 7.00
C ILE A 31 31.05 8.90 8.03
N GLY A 32 30.64 8.79 9.29
CA GLY A 32 31.12 9.65 10.36
C GLY A 32 30.80 9.06 11.72
N ASN A 33 31.58 9.46 12.72
CA ASN A 33 31.39 9.04 14.10
C ASN A 33 31.82 10.15 15.06
N TYR A 34 31.25 10.14 16.26
CA TYR A 34 31.69 10.96 17.37
C TYR A 34 31.76 10.09 18.61
N ASP A 35 32.96 9.99 19.20
CA ASP A 35 33.21 9.25 20.44
C ASP A 35 32.66 10.08 21.61
N THR A 36 31.51 9.68 22.14
CA THR A 36 30.96 10.30 23.35
C THR A 36 31.82 9.89 24.54
N SER A 37 31.80 10.69 25.59
CA SER A 37 32.72 10.48 26.71
C SER A 37 32.37 9.27 27.59
N GLY A 38 31.23 8.62 27.33
CA GLY A 38 30.74 7.44 28.01
C GLY A 38 30.12 6.41 27.06
N THR A 39 29.09 5.72 27.54
CA THR A 39 28.36 4.69 26.80
C THR A 39 27.04 5.24 26.27
N ALA A 40 26.91 5.34 24.94
CA ALA A 40 25.73 5.87 24.28
C ALA A 40 24.63 4.79 24.09
N TYR A 41 23.40 5.10 24.50
CA TYR A 41 22.24 4.18 24.41
C TYR A 41 21.06 4.72 23.59
N GLY A 42 20.82 6.03 23.68
CA GLY A 42 19.74 6.71 23.00
C GLY A 42 20.28 7.77 22.05
N VAL A 43 19.60 7.98 20.92
CA VAL A 43 19.87 9.13 20.06
C VAL A 43 18.58 9.61 19.42
N GLN A 44 18.35 10.91 19.46
CA GLN A 44 17.40 11.59 18.60
C GLN A 44 18.10 12.71 17.82
N VAL A 45 17.84 12.77 16.53
CA VAL A 45 18.21 13.85 15.62
C VAL A 45 17.04 14.80 15.43
N VAL A 46 17.30 16.08 15.68
CA VAL A 46 16.38 17.18 15.38
C VAL A 46 17.17 18.29 14.69
N ASN A 47 16.71 18.69 13.51
CA ASN A 47 17.40 19.62 12.62
C ASN A 47 18.85 19.13 12.35
N ASN A 48 19.84 19.95 12.68
CA ASN A 48 21.26 19.66 12.46
C ASN A 48 21.96 19.12 13.71
N TYR A 49 21.23 18.69 14.73
CA TYR A 49 21.81 18.20 15.98
C TYR A 49 21.38 16.76 16.27
N ALA A 50 22.34 15.94 16.67
CA ALA A 50 22.12 14.66 17.33
C ALA A 50 22.21 14.89 18.85
N TYR A 51 21.15 14.50 19.55
CA TYR A 51 21.03 14.50 21.01
C TYR A 51 21.24 13.07 21.47
N VAL A 52 22.36 12.81 22.13
CA VAL A 52 22.77 11.46 22.53
C VAL A 52 22.61 11.31 24.03
N ALA A 53 21.87 10.29 24.43
CA ALA A 53 21.78 9.84 25.82
C ALA A 53 22.99 8.94 26.09
N ASP A 54 23.86 9.44 26.98
CA ASP A 54 25.13 8.85 27.35
C ASP A 54 25.16 8.60 28.87
N HIS A 55 25.59 7.41 29.29
CA HIS A 55 25.56 7.01 30.70
C HIS A 55 26.40 7.93 31.60
N GLU A 56 27.63 8.23 31.19
CA GLU A 56 28.57 8.99 32.01
C GLU A 56 28.40 10.51 31.83
N SER A 57 27.95 10.95 30.65
CA SER A 57 27.83 12.36 30.30
C SER A 57 26.42 12.94 30.31
N GLY A 58 25.40 12.12 30.55
CA GLY A 58 24.01 12.54 30.54
C GLY A 58 23.53 12.83 29.11
N LEU A 59 23.27 14.10 28.81
CA LEU A 59 22.93 14.54 27.46
C LEU A 59 24.14 15.14 26.76
N GLU A 60 24.60 14.53 25.66
CA GLU A 60 25.55 15.16 24.73
C GLU A 60 24.84 15.69 23.47
N ILE A 61 25.21 16.89 23.02
CA ILE A 61 24.65 17.54 21.83
C ILE A 61 25.76 17.67 20.79
N ILE A 62 25.52 17.08 19.62
CA ILE A 62 26.50 16.95 18.54
C ILE A 62 25.92 17.58 17.28
N ASN A 63 26.64 18.52 16.69
CA ASN A 63 26.32 19.13 15.40
C ASN A 63 26.67 18.15 14.27
N ILE A 64 25.66 17.80 13.48
CA ILE A 64 25.75 16.85 12.36
C ILE A 64 25.45 17.54 11.02
N THR A 65 25.59 18.87 10.93
CA THR A 65 25.44 19.62 9.66
C THR A 65 26.31 19.02 8.56
N ASN A 66 27.51 18.55 8.92
CA ASN A 66 28.29 17.63 8.09
C ASN A 66 28.28 16.24 8.74
N PRO A 67 27.47 15.29 8.24
CA PRO A 67 27.38 13.94 8.80
C PRO A 67 28.71 13.16 8.78
N ALA A 68 29.66 13.53 7.90
CA ALA A 68 30.97 12.89 7.84
C ALA A 68 31.98 13.47 8.85
N SER A 69 31.64 14.56 9.53
CA SER A 69 32.50 15.21 10.52
C SER A 69 31.65 15.83 11.63
N PRO A 70 31.00 15.01 12.46
CA PRO A 70 30.20 15.50 13.59
C PRO A 70 31.07 16.25 14.60
N VAL A 71 30.52 17.30 15.21
CA VAL A 71 31.24 18.19 16.13
C VAL A 71 30.46 18.39 17.43
N PHE A 72 31.12 18.25 18.57
CA PHE A 72 30.53 18.55 19.88
C PHE A 72 30.05 20.00 19.99
N VAL A 73 28.91 20.20 20.66
CA VAL A 73 28.28 21.51 20.86
C VAL A 73 28.17 21.85 22.34
N GLY A 74 27.66 20.92 23.12
CA GLY A 74 27.42 21.12 24.55
C GLY A 74 26.88 19.85 25.19
N ASN A 75 26.90 19.82 26.51
CA ASN A 75 26.35 18.71 27.28
C ASN A 75 25.66 19.21 28.56
N HIS A 76 24.82 18.35 29.12
CA HIS A 76 24.28 18.51 30.47
C HIS A 76 24.54 17.21 31.23
N ASN A 77 25.42 17.27 32.22
CA ASN A 77 25.79 16.14 33.07
C ASN A 77 25.50 16.47 34.55
N ARG A 78 24.88 15.52 35.26
CA ARG A 78 24.59 15.61 36.70
C ARG A 78 25.46 14.66 37.55
N HIS A 79 26.26 13.81 36.94
CA HIS A 79 26.85 12.64 37.58
C HIS A 79 28.31 12.87 37.97
N ASN A 80 28.55 13.04 39.28
CA ASN A 80 29.88 12.88 39.88
C ASN A 80 30.14 11.42 40.32
N TYR A 81 29.25 10.48 39.95
CA TYR A 81 29.25 9.10 40.44
C TYR A 81 29.13 8.12 39.27
N SER A 82 30.02 7.14 39.22
CA SER A 82 29.94 6.00 38.32
C SER A 82 28.71 5.14 38.64
N GLY A 83 27.84 4.91 37.65
CA GLY A 83 26.73 3.95 37.75
C GLY A 83 25.31 4.49 37.53
N PHE A 84 25.14 5.77 37.16
CA PHE A 84 23.86 6.31 36.70
C PHE A 84 23.78 6.24 35.16
N GLN A 85 22.56 6.07 34.63
CA GLN A 85 22.34 5.53 33.29
C GLN A 85 21.30 6.36 32.56
N THR A 86 21.69 7.27 31.67
CA THR A 86 20.74 7.90 30.74
C THR A 86 20.54 6.98 29.54
N ASP A 87 19.41 6.28 29.49
CA ASP A 87 19.16 5.20 28.52
C ASP A 87 18.51 5.72 27.23
N ASP A 88 17.72 6.79 27.32
CA ASP A 88 16.93 7.31 26.19
C ASP A 88 16.73 8.82 26.28
N VAL A 89 16.52 9.46 25.13
CA VAL A 89 16.24 10.89 25.03
C VAL A 89 15.18 11.14 23.97
N GLN A 90 14.19 11.97 24.31
CA GLN A 90 13.29 12.55 23.34
C GLN A 90 13.33 14.07 23.34
N VAL A 91 13.48 14.69 22.17
CA VAL A 91 13.42 16.13 21.95
C VAL A 91 12.04 16.53 21.43
N VAL A 92 11.41 17.47 22.12
CA VAL A 92 10.14 18.09 21.73
C VAL A 92 10.26 19.61 21.86
N GLY A 93 10.22 20.31 20.72
CA GLY A 93 10.41 21.75 20.67
C GLY A 93 11.77 22.16 21.24
N ASN A 94 11.75 22.97 22.30
CA ASN A 94 12.96 23.49 22.95
C ASN A 94 13.44 22.66 24.16
N TYR A 95 12.88 21.46 24.35
CA TYR A 95 13.18 20.61 25.50
C TYR A 95 13.65 19.23 25.07
N ALA A 96 14.67 18.72 25.76
CA ALA A 96 15.06 17.32 25.75
C ALA A 96 14.56 16.66 27.04
N TYR A 97 13.91 15.52 26.89
CA TYR A 97 13.36 14.69 27.95
C TYR A 97 14.22 13.44 28.04
N GLY A 98 14.97 13.29 29.13
CA GLY A 98 15.89 12.17 29.35
C GLY A 98 15.29 11.13 30.28
N ALA A 99 15.37 9.86 29.88
CA ALA A 99 15.18 8.73 30.80
C ALA A 99 16.51 8.47 31.52
N ASP A 100 16.66 9.08 32.68
CA ASP A 100 17.92 9.23 33.41
C ASP A 100 18.09 8.18 34.52
N GLY A 101 17.76 6.92 34.20
CA GLY A 101 18.01 5.77 35.07
C GLY A 101 17.37 5.95 36.45
N LEU A 102 18.16 5.85 37.53
CA LEU A 102 17.67 5.97 38.91
C LEU A 102 17.17 7.38 39.29
N LEU A 103 17.50 8.41 38.50
CA LEU A 103 17.01 9.77 38.71
C LEU A 103 15.61 9.97 38.12
N GLY A 104 15.14 9.04 37.28
CA GLY A 104 13.84 9.06 36.65
C GLY A 104 13.80 9.90 35.38
N LEU A 105 12.78 10.73 35.23
CA LEU A 105 12.63 11.64 34.09
C LEU A 105 13.35 12.96 34.35
N GLU A 106 14.18 13.43 33.44
CA GLU A 106 14.76 14.78 33.44
C GLU A 106 14.25 15.61 32.27
N ILE A 107 14.07 16.93 32.47
CA ILE A 107 13.76 17.89 31.40
C ILE A 107 14.86 18.94 31.33
N ILE A 108 15.45 19.06 30.15
CA ILE A 108 16.57 19.94 29.83
C ILE A 108 16.12 20.94 28.77
N ASN A 109 16.28 22.22 29.04
CA ASN A 109 16.09 23.29 28.06
C ASN A 109 17.31 23.34 27.13
N ILE A 110 17.04 23.13 25.84
CA ILE A 110 18.01 23.08 24.75
C ILE A 110 17.87 24.25 23.77
N SER A 111 17.16 25.32 24.16
CA SER A 111 17.01 26.53 23.34
C SER A 111 18.36 27.14 22.93
N ASN A 112 19.38 26.97 23.78
CA ASN A 112 20.77 27.18 23.44
C ASN A 112 21.53 25.84 23.55
N PRO A 113 21.82 25.15 22.43
CA PRO A 113 22.46 23.84 22.46
C PRO A 113 23.91 23.88 22.98
N ASN A 114 24.57 25.04 23.01
CA ASN A 114 25.92 25.17 23.58
C ASN A 114 25.92 25.24 25.11
N SER A 115 24.76 25.48 25.72
CA SER A 115 24.62 25.62 27.17
C SER A 115 23.25 25.09 27.60
N PRO A 116 22.98 23.80 27.41
CA PRO A 116 21.73 23.20 27.84
C PRO A 116 21.57 23.32 29.37
N THR A 117 20.33 23.52 29.83
CA THR A 117 20.07 23.75 31.27
C THR A 117 18.90 22.91 31.75
N ARG A 118 19.09 22.18 32.86
CA ARG A 118 18.00 21.45 33.49
C ARG A 118 16.93 22.38 34.06
N ILE A 119 15.67 22.07 33.77
CA ILE A 119 14.52 22.83 34.28
C ILE A 119 13.60 22.01 35.19
N GLY A 120 13.59 20.68 35.08
CA GLY A 120 12.76 19.81 35.93
C GLY A 120 13.26 18.38 36.00
N SER A 121 12.81 17.62 37.00
CA SER A 121 12.89 16.16 37.00
C SER A 121 11.82 15.54 37.88
N TYR A 122 11.61 14.23 37.69
CA TYR A 122 10.71 13.42 38.48
C TYR A 122 11.34 12.04 38.71
N ASN A 123 11.54 11.65 39.97
CA ASN A 123 12.07 10.33 40.31
C ASN A 123 10.97 9.26 40.19
N THR A 124 11.12 8.34 39.25
CA THR A 124 10.18 7.24 38.97
C THR A 124 10.24 6.10 40.00
N LEU A 125 11.20 6.16 40.93
CA LEU A 125 11.49 5.15 41.96
C LEU A 125 11.95 3.79 41.40
N ALA A 126 12.40 3.77 40.15
CA ALA A 126 13.01 2.66 39.43
C ALA A 126 13.90 3.20 38.30
N LEU A 127 14.61 2.34 37.58
CA LEU A 127 15.38 2.75 36.41
C LEU A 127 14.42 3.22 35.30
N ALA A 128 14.49 4.50 34.93
CA ALA A 128 13.86 5.00 33.72
C ALA A 128 14.71 4.60 32.50
N ARG A 129 14.12 3.82 31.60
CA ARG A 129 14.81 3.22 30.44
C ARG A 129 14.43 3.81 29.10
N ALA A 130 13.18 4.25 28.95
CA ALA A 130 12.69 4.89 27.75
C ALA A 130 11.66 5.96 28.09
N VAL A 131 11.54 6.98 27.25
CA VAL A 131 10.55 8.04 27.40
C VAL A 131 9.88 8.37 26.08
N GLN A 132 8.55 8.53 26.12
CA GLN A 132 7.81 9.17 25.05
C GLN A 132 6.89 10.27 25.59
N VAL A 133 6.95 11.43 24.96
CA VAL A 133 6.18 12.63 25.23
C VAL A 133 5.05 12.71 24.21
N VAL A 134 3.82 12.77 24.70
CA VAL A 134 2.61 12.95 23.90
C VAL A 134 1.75 14.02 24.57
N GLY A 135 1.60 15.16 23.89
CA GLY A 135 0.90 16.33 24.43
C GLY A 135 1.50 16.80 25.76
N ASN A 136 0.69 16.77 26.82
CA ASN A 136 1.06 17.24 28.15
C ASN A 136 1.63 16.14 29.07
N TYR A 137 1.91 14.95 28.54
CA TYR A 137 2.37 13.81 29.32
C TYR A 137 3.68 13.25 28.80
N ALA A 138 4.53 12.85 29.74
CA ALA A 138 5.66 11.95 29.49
C ALA A 138 5.31 10.56 30.02
N TYR A 139 5.42 9.56 29.14
CA TYR A 139 5.21 8.15 29.40
C TYR A 139 6.59 7.51 29.51
N VAL A 140 6.92 7.00 30.68
CA VAL A 140 8.25 6.49 31.01
C VAL A 140 8.16 4.99 31.27
N ALA A 141 8.98 4.22 30.54
CA ALA A 141 9.26 2.82 30.86
C ALA A 141 10.22 2.79 32.05
N SER A 142 9.74 2.34 33.21
CA SER A 142 10.41 2.44 34.50
C SER A 142 10.78 1.05 35.06
N ASP A 143 11.41 0.19 34.26
CA ASP A 143 11.93 -1.12 34.68
C ASP A 143 10.88 -1.92 35.47
N PHE A 144 11.15 -2.34 36.72
CA PHE A 144 10.19 -3.10 37.55
C PHE A 144 8.92 -2.33 37.98
N ARG A 145 8.85 -1.01 37.77
CA ARG A 145 7.63 -0.21 38.00
C ARG A 145 6.70 -0.15 36.78
N GLY A 146 7.10 -0.76 35.66
CA GLY A 146 6.32 -0.77 34.44
C GLY A 146 6.18 0.62 33.80
N LEU A 147 4.97 1.02 33.46
CA LEU A 147 4.68 2.32 32.86
C LEU A 147 4.41 3.38 33.94
N THR A 148 5.15 4.49 33.91
CA THR A 148 4.86 5.69 34.73
C THR A 148 4.42 6.85 33.84
N ILE A 149 3.30 7.49 34.16
CA ILE A 149 2.74 8.62 33.39
C ILE A 149 2.91 9.90 34.21
N ILE A 150 3.63 10.87 33.66
CA ILE A 150 4.02 12.12 34.33
C ILE A 150 3.41 13.29 33.57
N ASN A 151 2.73 14.18 34.28
CA ASN A 151 2.26 15.44 33.73
C ASN A 151 3.43 16.42 33.62
N ILE A 152 3.63 16.91 32.40
CA ILE A 152 4.70 17.84 32.01
C ILE A 152 4.16 19.20 31.54
N SER A 153 2.87 19.51 31.76
CA SER A 153 2.27 20.82 31.43
C SER A 153 3.05 22.00 32.02
N ASN A 154 3.66 21.80 33.20
CA ASN A 154 4.64 22.72 33.76
C ASN A 154 6.00 22.01 33.85
N PRO A 155 6.95 22.26 32.94
CA PRO A 155 8.20 21.51 32.86
C PRO A 155 9.14 21.74 34.06
N SER A 156 8.87 22.74 34.89
CA SER A 156 9.61 23.00 36.15
C SER A 156 8.99 22.36 37.39
N SER A 157 7.76 21.82 37.28
CA SER A 157 7.02 21.23 38.40
C SER A 157 6.26 20.00 37.93
N LEU A 158 6.97 18.87 37.87
CA LEU A 158 6.45 17.61 37.35
C LEU A 158 5.62 16.88 38.40
N THR A 159 4.52 16.26 37.97
CA THR A 159 3.65 15.47 38.85
C THR A 159 3.32 14.13 38.22
N LYS A 160 3.31 13.06 39.03
CA LYS A 160 2.82 11.76 38.56
C LYS A 160 1.31 11.81 38.38
N THR A 161 0.86 11.41 37.20
CA THR A 161 -0.55 11.27 36.85
C THR A 161 -1.04 9.87 37.18
N GLY A 162 -0.31 8.83 36.77
CA GLY A 162 -0.69 7.44 36.97
C GLY A 162 0.49 6.48 36.74
N SER A 163 0.27 5.19 36.97
CA SER A 163 1.23 4.13 36.64
C SER A 163 0.56 2.78 36.49
N TYR A 164 1.16 1.90 35.71
CA TYR A 164 0.78 0.50 35.57
C TYR A 164 2.01 -0.39 35.71
N GLU A 165 2.01 -1.31 36.67
CA GLU A 165 3.09 -2.29 36.83
C GLU A 165 2.91 -3.42 35.81
N THR A 166 3.80 -3.48 34.82
CA THR A 166 3.82 -4.54 33.81
C THR A 166 4.28 -5.86 34.41
N SER A 167 3.92 -6.97 33.77
CA SER A 167 4.30 -8.31 34.27
C SER A 167 5.79 -8.64 34.15
N GLY A 168 6.54 -7.84 33.38
CA GLY A 168 8.00 -7.89 33.25
C GLY A 168 8.60 -6.48 33.28
N TYR A 169 9.93 -6.37 33.23
CA TYR A 169 10.64 -5.09 33.28
C TYR A 169 10.41 -4.26 32.01
N ALA A 170 9.94 -3.02 32.18
CA ALA A 170 9.67 -2.12 31.06
C ALA A 170 10.97 -1.51 30.51
N PHE A 171 11.33 -1.87 29.28
CA PHE A 171 12.49 -1.38 28.55
C PHE A 171 12.15 -0.30 27.52
N GLY A 172 11.03 -0.45 26.82
CA GLY A 172 10.61 0.46 25.75
C GLY A 172 9.15 0.85 25.88
N VAL A 173 8.79 2.04 25.38
CA VAL A 173 7.40 2.53 25.35
C VAL A 173 7.09 3.21 24.02
N ALA A 174 5.90 2.92 23.49
CA ALA A 174 5.32 3.60 22.34
C ALA A 174 3.84 3.94 22.62
N VAL A 175 3.38 5.14 22.29
CA VAL A 175 2.07 5.68 22.67
C VAL A 175 1.36 6.19 21.43
N VAL A 176 0.15 5.66 21.17
CA VAL A 176 -0.74 6.09 20.10
C VAL A 176 -2.17 6.11 20.62
N GLY A 177 -2.83 7.27 20.50
CA GLY A 177 -4.20 7.47 20.93
C GLY A 177 -4.41 7.14 22.41
N SER A 178 -5.27 6.15 22.66
CA SER A 178 -5.66 5.70 24.01
C SER A 178 -4.81 4.54 24.55
N TYR A 179 -3.71 4.17 23.89
CA TYR A 179 -2.90 3.01 24.29
C TYR A 179 -1.42 3.37 24.42
N ALA A 180 -0.79 2.80 25.45
CA ALA A 180 0.65 2.71 25.61
C ALA A 180 1.07 1.25 25.41
N TYR A 181 2.01 1.02 24.51
CA TYR A 181 2.60 -0.26 24.14
C TYR A 181 3.97 -0.33 24.79
N VAL A 182 4.15 -1.28 25.70
CA VAL A 182 5.35 -1.41 26.52
C VAL A 182 6.08 -2.69 26.15
N ALA A 183 7.34 -2.56 25.74
CA ALA A 183 8.25 -3.68 25.62
C ALA A 183 8.72 -4.06 27.03
N ALA A 184 8.22 -5.19 27.54
CA ALA A 184 8.28 -5.57 28.95
C ALA A 184 9.12 -6.83 29.17
N SER A 185 10.36 -6.85 28.66
CA SER A 185 11.31 -7.94 28.90
C SER A 185 10.74 -9.31 28.44
N ASP A 186 10.78 -10.31 29.32
CA ASP A 186 10.26 -11.65 29.21
C ASP A 186 8.72 -11.73 29.16
N ALA A 187 8.02 -10.67 29.57
CA ALA A 187 6.57 -10.56 29.38
C ALA A 187 6.17 -10.15 27.95
N GLY A 188 7.15 -9.83 27.09
CA GLY A 188 6.93 -9.42 25.71
C GLY A 188 6.28 -8.06 25.57
N LEU A 189 5.33 -7.92 24.65
CA LEU A 189 4.57 -6.69 24.43
C LEU A 189 3.35 -6.63 25.36
N GLN A 190 3.27 -5.59 26.20
CA GLN A 190 2.07 -5.28 26.98
C GLN A 190 1.37 -4.03 26.45
N ILE A 191 0.05 -4.10 26.24
CA ILE A 191 -0.76 -3.01 25.70
C ILE A 191 -1.64 -2.47 26.83
N ILE A 192 -1.39 -1.24 27.24
CA ILE A 192 -2.00 -0.59 28.40
C ILE A 192 -2.96 0.47 27.89
N ASN A 193 -4.23 0.37 28.27
CA ASN A 193 -5.23 1.41 28.07
C ASN A 193 -4.92 2.61 28.98
N ILE A 194 -4.73 3.76 28.34
CA ILE A 194 -4.43 5.06 28.95
C ILE A 194 -5.51 6.11 28.62
N SER A 195 -6.72 5.72 28.18
CA SER A 195 -7.85 6.65 28.00
C SER A 195 -8.14 7.48 29.25
N ASN A 196 -7.87 6.91 30.43
CA ASN A 196 -7.72 7.65 31.67
C ASN A 196 -6.25 7.53 32.15
N PRO A 197 -5.40 8.54 31.89
CA PRO A 197 -3.99 8.49 32.28
C PRO A 197 -3.75 8.39 33.79
N ALA A 198 -4.75 8.72 34.63
CA ALA A 198 -4.65 8.58 36.08
C ALA A 198 -4.93 7.16 36.59
N ALA A 199 -5.56 6.31 35.77
CA ALA A 199 -5.91 4.94 36.10
C ALA A 199 -5.69 4.01 34.89
N PRO A 200 -4.43 3.82 34.46
CA PRO A 200 -4.12 2.94 33.33
C PRO A 200 -4.44 1.47 33.65
N THR A 201 -4.85 0.70 32.64
CA THR A 201 -5.25 -0.71 32.79
C THR A 201 -4.69 -1.57 31.65
N LEU A 202 -4.40 -2.85 31.89
CA LEU A 202 -4.00 -3.77 30.81
C LEU A 202 -5.16 -3.98 29.84
N LYS A 203 -4.90 -3.78 28.55
CA LYS A 203 -5.83 -4.08 27.46
C LYS A 203 -5.58 -5.48 26.89
N GLY A 204 -4.32 -5.83 26.67
CA GLY A 204 -3.89 -7.11 26.11
C GLY A 204 -2.37 -7.25 26.14
N SER A 205 -1.87 -8.43 25.78
CA SER A 205 -0.43 -8.73 25.76
C SER A 205 -0.09 -9.77 24.71
N TYR A 206 1.11 -9.70 24.16
CA TYR A 206 1.70 -10.72 23.30
C TYR A 206 3.07 -11.12 23.86
N GLN A 207 3.28 -12.40 24.15
CA GLN A 207 4.57 -12.89 24.61
C GLN A 207 5.48 -13.11 23.41
N THR A 208 6.53 -12.29 23.29
CA THR A 208 7.54 -12.41 22.24
C THR A 208 8.42 -13.63 22.47
N SER A 209 9.05 -14.15 21.40
CA SER A 209 9.91 -15.35 21.51
C SER A 209 11.21 -15.08 22.27
N GLY A 210 11.63 -13.82 22.36
CA GLY A 210 12.78 -13.35 23.12
C GLY A 210 12.46 -12.13 23.99
N ILE A 211 13.48 -11.55 24.63
CA ILE A 211 13.34 -10.39 25.52
C ILE A 211 12.96 -9.16 24.70
N ALA A 212 11.82 -8.53 25.03
CA ALA A 212 11.38 -7.30 24.37
C ALA A 212 12.13 -6.08 24.93
N TYR A 213 13.02 -5.49 24.12
CA TYR A 213 13.81 -4.29 24.47
C TYR A 213 13.20 -2.99 23.95
N GLY A 214 12.64 -3.01 22.73
CA GLY A 214 12.14 -1.81 22.07
C GLY A 214 10.85 -2.09 21.31
N VAL A 215 10.01 -1.06 21.16
CA VAL A 215 8.77 -1.13 20.39
C VAL A 215 8.59 0.14 19.55
N LYS A 216 8.17 -0.02 18.30
CA LYS A 216 7.68 1.06 17.43
C LYS A 216 6.34 0.65 16.81
N LEU A 217 5.51 1.64 16.51
CA LEU A 217 4.15 1.45 16.01
C LEU A 217 4.02 2.08 14.64
N VAL A 218 3.50 1.31 13.68
CA VAL A 218 3.06 1.82 12.37
C VAL A 218 1.71 1.21 12.08
N GLY A 219 0.69 2.06 11.97
CA GLY A 219 -0.71 1.67 11.80
C GLY A 219 -1.18 0.59 12.78
N ASN A 220 -1.50 -0.58 12.24
CA ASN A 220 -2.05 -1.74 12.94
C ASN A 220 -0.96 -2.72 13.42
N TYR A 221 0.32 -2.36 13.34
CA TYR A 221 1.42 -3.23 13.76
C TYR A 221 2.31 -2.60 14.83
N ALA A 222 2.69 -3.44 15.80
CA ALA A 222 3.80 -3.20 16.70
C ALA A 222 5.02 -3.98 16.22
N TYR A 223 6.10 -3.26 15.97
CA TYR A 223 7.41 -3.79 15.64
C TYR A 223 8.22 -3.85 16.93
N VAL A 224 8.61 -5.06 17.35
CA VAL A 224 9.28 -5.29 18.64
C VAL A 224 10.67 -5.86 18.41
N ALA A 225 11.68 -5.21 19.00
CA ALA A 225 13.03 -5.74 19.09
C ALA A 225 13.04 -6.79 20.21
N ALA A 226 12.96 -8.06 19.81
CA ALA A 226 12.78 -9.22 20.67
C ALA A 226 14.13 -9.89 21.04
N GLY A 227 15.18 -9.08 21.26
CA GLY A 227 16.49 -9.56 21.68
C GLY A 227 17.03 -10.59 20.70
N ASP A 228 17.41 -11.77 21.21
CA ASP A 228 18.01 -12.85 20.42
C ASP A 228 17.07 -13.47 19.36
N SER A 229 15.77 -13.14 19.42
CA SER A 229 14.81 -13.53 18.37
C SER A 229 14.78 -12.56 17.20
N GLY A 230 15.47 -11.42 17.30
CA GLY A 230 15.51 -10.38 16.29
C GLY A 230 14.29 -9.48 16.30
N LEU A 231 13.65 -9.28 15.14
CA LEU A 231 12.46 -8.45 14.98
C LEU A 231 11.19 -9.29 14.94
N GLU A 232 10.22 -8.98 15.79
CA GLU A 232 8.85 -9.53 15.70
C GLU A 232 7.86 -8.43 15.34
N ILE A 233 6.95 -8.74 14.41
CA ILE A 233 5.89 -7.85 13.94
C ILE A 233 4.57 -8.41 14.40
N ILE A 234 3.87 -7.65 15.24
CA ILE A 234 2.67 -8.07 15.95
C ILE A 234 1.50 -7.24 15.44
N ASN A 235 0.46 -7.89 14.94
CA ASN A 235 -0.80 -7.24 14.59
C ASN A 235 -1.54 -6.84 15.87
N ILE A 236 -1.81 -5.54 15.99
CA ILE A 236 -2.46 -4.87 17.12
C ILE A 236 -3.81 -4.23 16.73
N SER A 237 -4.36 -4.57 15.56
CA SER A 237 -5.71 -4.13 15.14
C SER A 237 -6.79 -4.43 16.19
N ASN A 238 -6.65 -5.55 16.90
CA ASN A 238 -7.34 -5.80 18.15
C ASN A 238 -6.35 -5.76 19.32
N PRO A 239 -6.25 -4.63 20.05
CA PRO A 239 -5.28 -4.49 21.14
C PRO A 239 -5.58 -5.39 22.35
N ALA A 240 -6.75 -6.03 22.41
CA ALA A 240 -7.05 -7.02 23.44
C ALA A 240 -6.46 -8.41 23.14
N VAL A 241 -6.25 -8.71 21.86
CA VAL A 241 -5.75 -10.02 21.40
C VAL A 241 -4.72 -9.80 20.28
N PRO A 242 -3.54 -9.23 20.61
CA PRO A 242 -2.46 -9.07 19.64
C PRO A 242 -1.97 -10.43 19.12
N THR A 243 -1.59 -10.49 17.84
CA THR A 243 -1.18 -11.73 17.16
C THR A 243 0.11 -11.55 16.37
N LEU A 244 0.97 -12.58 16.33
CA LEU A 244 2.19 -12.54 15.51
C LEU A 244 1.84 -12.51 14.04
N LYS A 245 2.42 -11.57 13.31
CA LYS A 245 2.32 -11.49 11.85
C LYS A 245 3.58 -12.00 11.16
N ALA A 246 4.76 -11.64 11.67
CA ALA A 246 6.05 -12.08 11.12
C ALA A 246 7.16 -12.02 12.17
N SER A 247 8.24 -12.77 11.93
CA SER A 247 9.47 -12.74 12.71
C SER A 247 10.69 -12.80 11.78
N TYR A 248 11.73 -12.04 12.09
CA TYR A 248 12.96 -11.94 11.33
C TYR A 248 14.16 -12.03 12.27
N ASN A 249 14.96 -13.09 12.11
CA ASN A 249 16.19 -13.26 12.86
C ASN A 249 17.26 -12.27 12.37
N THR A 250 17.81 -11.46 13.28
CA THR A 250 18.84 -10.46 13.01
C THR A 250 20.27 -10.93 13.32
N SER A 251 20.46 -12.23 13.63
CA SER A 251 21.71 -12.93 13.95
C SER A 251 22.39 -12.56 15.28
N GLY A 252 21.88 -11.57 16.01
CA GLY A 252 22.30 -11.23 17.36
C GLY A 252 21.13 -10.75 18.21
N SER A 253 21.39 -9.81 19.13
CA SER A 253 20.38 -9.30 20.06
C SER A 253 19.86 -7.95 19.59
N ALA A 254 18.63 -7.93 19.05
CA ALA A 254 17.97 -6.71 18.65
C ALA A 254 17.59 -5.85 19.87
N ARG A 255 18.08 -4.60 19.94
CA ARG A 255 17.80 -3.68 21.05
C ARG A 255 16.97 -2.47 20.63
N GLY A 256 17.44 -1.79 19.58
CA GLY A 256 16.82 -0.59 19.05
C GLY A 256 16.19 -0.86 17.70
N LEU A 257 15.09 -0.18 17.41
CA LEU A 257 14.53 -0.19 16.07
C LEU A 257 13.93 1.16 15.67
N GLN A 258 13.91 1.39 14.36
CA GLN A 258 13.10 2.41 13.73
C GLN A 258 12.48 1.86 12.45
N ILE A 259 11.23 2.25 12.20
CA ILE A 259 10.60 2.03 10.90
C ILE A 259 10.72 3.33 10.13
N SER A 260 11.24 3.24 8.91
CA SER A 260 11.32 4.39 8.01
C SER A 260 11.01 3.92 6.62
N GLY A 261 9.78 4.22 6.21
CA GLY A 261 9.22 3.69 5.00
C GLY A 261 9.27 2.16 4.95
N ASN A 262 9.46 1.56 3.78
CA ASN A 262 9.41 0.10 3.57
C ASN A 262 10.38 -0.75 4.36
N TYR A 263 11.18 -0.16 5.25
CA TYR A 263 12.22 -0.87 5.98
C TYR A 263 12.12 -0.67 7.49
N ALA A 264 12.24 -1.79 8.19
CA ALA A 264 12.60 -1.82 9.60
C ALA A 264 14.13 -1.82 9.71
N TYR A 265 14.65 -0.80 10.38
CA TYR A 265 16.06 -0.66 10.72
C TYR A 265 16.22 -1.12 12.16
N VAL A 266 17.02 -2.16 12.36
CA VAL A 266 17.22 -2.80 13.66
C VAL A 266 18.68 -2.66 14.05
N ALA A 267 18.93 -2.01 15.19
CA ALA A 267 20.22 -2.00 15.84
C ALA A 267 20.36 -3.29 16.65
N ASP A 268 21.25 -4.16 16.18
CA ASP A 268 21.56 -5.46 16.76
C ASP A 268 22.98 -5.45 17.32
N ASP A 269 23.16 -5.92 18.56
CA ASP A 269 24.43 -5.89 19.27
C ASP A 269 25.60 -6.49 18.48
N THR A 270 25.44 -7.72 17.98
CA THR A 270 26.50 -8.43 17.25
C THR A 270 26.27 -8.44 15.74
N GLY A 271 25.02 -8.24 15.33
CA GLY A 271 24.60 -8.16 13.94
C GLY A 271 24.83 -6.78 13.31
N GLY A 272 25.07 -5.74 14.10
CA GLY A 272 25.15 -4.35 13.66
C GLY A 272 23.80 -3.83 13.16
N LEU A 273 23.83 -2.90 12.20
CA LEU A 273 22.60 -2.42 11.56
C LEU A 273 22.01 -3.48 10.62
N LYS A 274 20.81 -3.98 10.92
CA LYS A 274 20.00 -4.79 10.00
C LYS A 274 18.90 -3.95 9.36
N ILE A 275 18.67 -4.16 8.07
CA ILE A 275 17.63 -3.47 7.29
C ILE A 275 16.72 -4.55 6.70
N ILE A 276 15.45 -4.57 7.11
CA ILE A 276 14.48 -5.61 6.79
C ILE A 276 13.34 -5.00 5.99
N ASN A 277 12.99 -5.57 4.84
CA ASN A 277 11.84 -5.12 4.07
C ASN A 277 10.52 -5.54 4.74
N VAL A 278 9.67 -4.55 5.01
CA VAL A 278 8.39 -4.66 5.70
C VAL A 278 7.23 -4.10 4.86
N SER A 279 7.43 -3.88 3.55
CA SER A 279 6.43 -3.28 2.65
C SER A 279 5.15 -4.11 2.50
N GLN A 280 5.21 -5.41 2.75
CA GLN A 280 4.07 -6.32 2.66
C GLN A 280 3.03 -6.18 3.79
N PHE A 281 3.25 -5.33 4.79
CA PHE A 281 2.32 -5.20 5.92
C PHE A 281 1.36 -4.03 5.71
N GLU A 282 0.08 -4.34 5.48
CA GLU A 282 -0.95 -3.35 5.18
C GLU A 282 -1.59 -2.74 6.45
N ASN A 283 -1.66 -1.42 6.53
CA ASN A 283 -2.40 -0.69 7.55
C ASN A 283 -3.68 -0.07 6.99
N TYR A 284 -4.64 0.18 7.87
CA TYR A 284 -5.95 0.74 7.50
C TYR A 284 -6.23 1.97 8.35
N PHE A 285 -6.51 3.10 7.70
CA PHE A 285 -6.83 4.37 8.33
C PHE A 285 -8.20 4.86 7.85
N THR A 286 -8.87 5.66 8.68
CA THR A 286 -10.15 6.28 8.31
C THR A 286 -10.18 7.71 8.81
N THR A 287 -10.49 8.64 7.91
CA THR A 287 -10.69 10.06 8.25
C THR A 287 -11.98 10.29 9.04
N THR A 288 -12.04 11.40 9.76
CA THR A 288 -13.13 11.80 10.64
C THR A 288 -13.79 13.09 10.14
N SER A 289 -14.81 13.57 10.85
CA SER A 289 -15.42 14.89 10.58
C SER A 289 -14.60 16.06 11.13
N GLN A 290 -13.36 15.84 11.57
CA GLN A 290 -12.42 16.85 12.04
C GLN A 290 -11.23 16.90 11.09
N LYS A 291 -10.40 17.95 11.22
CA LYS A 291 -9.13 18.03 10.49
C LYS A 291 -8.23 16.86 10.89
N ASP A 292 -7.85 16.05 9.93
CA ASP A 292 -6.94 14.94 10.11
C ASP A 292 -5.55 15.23 9.54
N THR A 293 -4.54 14.57 10.11
CA THR A 293 -3.19 14.53 9.57
C THR A 293 -2.74 13.07 9.61
N ILE A 294 -2.84 12.40 8.48
CA ILE A 294 -2.51 10.99 8.30
C ILE A 294 -1.23 10.90 7.48
N ASN A 295 -0.23 10.23 8.05
CA ASN A 295 0.95 9.77 7.33
C ASN A 295 1.05 8.27 7.61
N THR A 296 0.77 7.47 6.60
CA THR A 296 0.71 6.00 6.72
C THR A 296 2.11 5.40 6.92
N GLN A 297 3.14 6.14 6.50
CA GLN A 297 4.56 5.83 6.58
C GLN A 297 4.99 4.69 5.66
N ALA A 298 4.78 3.46 6.06
CA ALA A 298 5.52 2.30 5.60
C ALA A 298 4.60 1.11 5.47
N GLY A 299 4.71 0.40 4.35
CA GLY A 299 3.79 -0.69 4.05
C GLY A 299 2.70 -0.24 3.09
N ASN A 300 2.04 -1.21 2.47
CA ASN A 300 0.96 -0.95 1.52
C ASN A 300 -0.31 -0.59 2.28
N ASP A 301 -0.54 0.69 2.53
CA ASP A 301 -1.59 1.13 3.42
C ASP A 301 -2.85 1.57 2.68
N THR A 302 -3.97 1.53 3.39
CA THR A 302 -5.27 1.96 2.89
C THR A 302 -5.80 3.09 3.75
N VAL A 303 -6.11 4.22 3.13
CA VAL A 303 -6.82 5.33 3.79
C VAL A 303 -8.23 5.40 3.22
N THR A 304 -9.24 5.37 4.09
CA THR A 304 -10.64 5.54 3.70
C THR A 304 -11.14 6.92 4.11
N SER A 305 -11.75 7.63 3.17
CA SER A 305 -12.41 8.91 3.43
C SER A 305 -13.78 9.00 2.78
N THR A 306 -14.69 9.72 3.43
CA THR A 306 -15.90 10.18 2.76
C THR A 306 -15.62 11.52 2.11
N PHE A 307 -16.32 11.86 1.01
CA PHE A 307 -16.19 13.16 0.37
C PHE A 307 -16.43 14.32 1.36
N ALA A 308 -17.31 14.13 2.35
CA ALA A 308 -17.55 15.13 3.40
C ALA A 308 -16.35 15.30 4.35
N ASN A 309 -15.69 14.21 4.75
CA ASN A 309 -14.52 14.26 5.62
C ASN A 309 -13.31 14.90 4.90
N LEU A 310 -13.11 14.61 3.61
CA LEU A 310 -12.05 15.25 2.82
C LEU A 310 -12.13 16.79 2.83
N GLN A 311 -13.28 17.39 3.10
CA GLN A 311 -13.44 18.86 3.14
C GLN A 311 -12.92 19.50 4.44
N GLN A 312 -12.39 18.71 5.38
CA GLN A 312 -11.98 19.19 6.70
C GLN A 312 -10.54 19.75 6.75
N SER A 313 -9.96 20.10 5.60
CA SER A 313 -8.57 20.58 5.44
C SER A 313 -7.54 19.55 5.90
N ASP A 314 -7.73 18.31 5.44
CA ASP A 314 -6.93 17.16 5.84
C ASP A 314 -5.53 17.16 5.18
N SER A 315 -4.58 16.53 5.85
CA SER A 315 -3.28 16.20 5.25
C SER A 315 -3.15 14.69 5.20
N LEU A 316 -3.30 14.10 4.02
CA LEU A 316 -3.20 12.66 3.78
C LEU A 316 -1.92 12.36 3.00
N ASN A 317 -1.07 11.51 3.55
CA ASN A 317 0.15 11.05 2.90
C ASN A 317 0.23 9.53 2.99
N GLY A 318 0.19 8.85 1.85
CA GLY A 318 0.37 7.41 1.72
C GLY A 318 1.83 6.96 1.97
N GLY A 319 2.75 7.88 2.24
CA GLY A 319 4.08 7.53 2.71
C GLY A 319 4.92 6.95 1.58
N ILE A 320 5.67 5.89 1.88
CA ILE A 320 6.38 5.13 0.86
C ILE A 320 5.87 3.70 0.92
N SER A 321 5.19 3.26 -0.13
CA SER A 321 4.99 1.89 -0.57
C SER A 321 4.02 1.95 -1.76
N THR A 322 3.10 0.99 -1.86
CA THR A 322 1.95 1.06 -2.76
C THR A 322 0.69 1.24 -1.91
N ASP A 323 0.16 2.46 -1.93
CA ASP A 323 -0.89 2.89 -1.01
C ASP A 323 -2.21 3.17 -1.74
N THR A 324 -3.31 2.91 -1.06
CA THR A 324 -4.67 3.05 -1.61
C THR A 324 -5.44 4.14 -0.86
N LEU A 325 -5.98 5.11 -1.59
CA LEU A 325 -6.98 6.04 -1.07
C LEU A 325 -8.37 5.65 -1.56
N ILE A 326 -9.25 5.26 -0.64
CA ILE A 326 -10.65 4.97 -0.91
C ILE A 326 -11.48 6.22 -0.61
N ILE A 327 -12.23 6.72 -1.60
CA ILE A 327 -13.12 7.88 -1.43
C ILE A 327 -14.57 7.46 -1.69
N THR A 328 -15.44 7.75 -0.74
CA THR A 328 -16.85 7.31 -0.75
C THR A 328 -17.83 8.46 -0.56
N GLY A 329 -19.10 8.24 -0.90
CA GLY A 329 -20.19 9.19 -0.63
C GLY A 329 -20.25 10.35 -1.63
N GLY A 330 -20.59 11.54 -1.16
CA GLY A 330 -20.89 12.70 -2.03
C GLY A 330 -22.29 12.63 -2.65
N THR A 331 -22.54 13.50 -3.62
CA THR A 331 -23.77 13.59 -4.41
C THR A 331 -23.44 13.66 -5.90
N ALA A 332 -24.43 13.41 -6.75
CA ALA A 332 -24.28 13.48 -8.21
C ALA A 332 -23.79 14.84 -8.75
N THR A 333 -23.89 15.91 -7.96
CA THR A 333 -23.39 17.25 -8.35
C THR A 333 -21.95 17.50 -7.91
N ASN A 334 -21.37 16.63 -7.09
CA ASN A 334 -19.98 16.78 -6.66
C ASN A 334 -19.04 16.35 -7.79
N SER A 335 -17.83 16.91 -7.76
CA SER A 335 -16.74 16.49 -8.65
C SER A 335 -15.42 16.35 -7.90
N LEU A 336 -14.56 15.45 -8.36
CA LEU A 336 -13.18 15.29 -7.90
C LEU A 336 -12.23 15.41 -9.10
N THR A 337 -11.10 16.06 -8.90
CA THR A 337 -10.01 16.08 -9.89
C THR A 337 -8.79 15.45 -9.26
N ILE A 338 -8.43 14.27 -9.77
CA ILE A 338 -7.34 13.45 -9.28
C ILE A 338 -6.25 13.39 -10.34
N ASN A 339 -5.03 13.71 -9.92
CA ASN A 339 -3.84 13.53 -10.73
C ASN A 339 -2.85 12.66 -9.95
N ALA A 340 -2.83 11.36 -10.23
CA ALA A 340 -2.02 10.38 -9.53
C ALA A 340 -0.50 10.67 -9.67
N ASN A 341 -0.06 11.30 -10.77
CA ASN A 341 1.34 11.69 -10.97
C ASN A 341 1.77 12.97 -10.23
N SER A 342 0.85 13.66 -9.55
CA SER A 342 1.15 14.93 -8.88
C SER A 342 2.01 14.73 -7.63
N THR A 343 3.16 15.41 -7.58
CA THR A 343 4.06 15.39 -6.41
C THR A 343 3.74 16.45 -5.36
N THR A 344 2.82 17.37 -5.67
CA THR A 344 2.46 18.48 -4.75
C THR A 344 1.08 18.34 -4.14
N ASN A 345 0.12 17.79 -4.89
CA ASN A 345 -1.21 17.42 -4.40
C ASN A 345 -1.93 16.59 -5.46
N GLN A 346 -2.30 15.35 -5.13
CA GLN A 346 -3.00 14.43 -6.03
C GLN A 346 -4.49 14.75 -6.15
N ILE A 347 -5.10 15.53 -5.23
CA ILE A 347 -6.50 15.98 -5.34
C ILE A 347 -6.57 17.51 -5.39
N ALA A 348 -6.94 18.07 -6.55
CA ALA A 348 -6.74 19.50 -6.81
C ALA A 348 -7.89 20.42 -6.34
N ASN A 349 -9.13 19.90 -6.22
CA ASN A 349 -10.33 20.72 -6.08
C ASN A 349 -10.96 20.73 -4.67
N ILE A 350 -10.19 20.34 -3.65
CA ILE A 350 -10.62 20.34 -2.25
C ILE A 350 -9.77 21.35 -1.48
N THR A 351 -10.39 22.46 -1.06
CA THR A 351 -9.65 23.57 -0.45
C THR A 351 -9.10 23.17 0.92
N GLY A 352 -7.80 23.39 1.13
CA GLY A 352 -7.12 23.12 2.40
C GLY A 352 -6.70 21.67 2.60
N THR A 353 -7.11 20.76 1.72
CA THR A 353 -6.78 19.34 1.79
C THR A 353 -5.63 19.01 0.85
N THR A 354 -4.62 18.32 1.37
CA THR A 354 -3.46 17.84 0.62
C THR A 354 -3.43 16.32 0.65
N VAL A 355 -3.36 15.71 -0.52
CA VAL A 355 -3.25 14.25 -0.71
C VAL A 355 -1.99 13.95 -1.49
N LEU A 356 -1.14 13.06 -0.98
CA LEU A 356 0.16 12.72 -1.56
C LEU A 356 0.47 11.24 -1.35
N GLY A 357 1.29 10.67 -2.23
CA GLY A 357 1.88 9.35 -2.03
C GLY A 357 0.89 8.19 -2.08
N PHE A 358 -0.20 8.31 -2.85
CA PHE A 358 -1.10 7.20 -3.11
C PHE A 358 -0.98 6.73 -4.57
N GLU A 359 -0.75 5.44 -4.77
CA GLU A 359 -0.63 4.81 -6.09
C GLU A 359 -1.99 4.38 -6.62
N TYR A 360 -2.93 4.03 -5.73
CA TYR A 360 -4.26 3.60 -6.10
C TYR A 360 -5.34 4.49 -5.50
N PHE A 361 -6.37 4.76 -6.30
CA PHE A 361 -7.58 5.45 -5.88
C PHE A 361 -8.78 4.55 -6.15
N ASP A 362 -9.54 4.21 -5.11
CA ASP A 362 -10.83 3.53 -5.27
C ASP A 362 -11.95 4.55 -5.05
N LEU A 363 -12.64 4.86 -6.14
CA LEU A 363 -13.71 5.84 -6.19
C LEU A 363 -15.07 5.19 -6.50
N SER A 364 -15.13 3.85 -6.49
CA SER A 364 -16.31 3.08 -6.91
C SER A 364 -17.59 3.39 -6.13
N GLN A 365 -17.45 4.00 -4.95
CA GLN A 365 -18.58 4.42 -4.09
C GLN A 365 -18.74 5.95 -4.00
N PHE A 366 -18.02 6.71 -4.84
CA PHE A 366 -18.22 8.15 -4.97
C PHE A 366 -19.37 8.43 -5.93
N ALA A 367 -20.36 9.22 -5.49
CA ALA A 367 -21.58 9.46 -6.25
C ALA A 367 -21.45 10.53 -7.34
N GLY A 368 -20.37 11.32 -7.32
CA GLY A 368 -20.14 12.43 -8.24
C GLY A 368 -19.26 12.07 -9.44
N ALA A 369 -18.92 13.09 -10.24
CA ALA A 369 -18.04 12.97 -11.39
C ALA A 369 -16.55 13.02 -10.99
N VAL A 370 -15.71 12.26 -11.69
CA VAL A 370 -14.26 12.19 -11.47
C VAL A 370 -13.53 12.57 -12.74
N ASN A 371 -12.60 13.53 -12.65
CA ASN A 371 -11.56 13.75 -13.64
C ASN A 371 -10.28 13.07 -13.13
N PHE A 372 -9.94 11.91 -13.69
CA PHE A 372 -8.81 11.10 -13.27
C PHE A 372 -7.68 11.16 -14.30
N THR A 373 -6.46 11.42 -13.84
CA THR A 373 -5.23 11.28 -14.63
C THR A 373 -4.29 10.32 -13.91
N GLY A 374 -3.94 9.24 -14.59
CA GLY A 374 -3.01 8.21 -14.14
C GLY A 374 -1.55 8.63 -14.22
N THR A 375 -0.70 7.62 -14.09
CA THR A 375 0.75 7.71 -14.02
C THR A 375 1.37 7.43 -15.38
N ALA A 376 2.57 6.85 -15.39
CA ALA A 376 3.25 6.40 -16.59
C ALA A 376 3.47 4.88 -16.58
N GLY A 377 2.82 4.18 -15.66
CA GLY A 377 2.78 2.73 -15.58
C GLY A 377 1.33 2.25 -15.67
N ASN A 378 1.15 0.93 -15.65
CA ASN A 378 -0.15 0.30 -15.81
C ASN A 378 -1.11 0.66 -14.66
N ASP A 379 -2.10 1.49 -14.94
CA ASP A 379 -3.05 2.00 -13.96
C ASP A 379 -4.37 1.23 -13.98
N LEU A 380 -4.93 1.03 -12.78
CA LEU A 380 -6.29 0.52 -12.60
C LEU A 380 -7.23 1.68 -12.29
N ILE A 381 -7.99 2.13 -13.28
CA ILE A 381 -8.78 3.36 -13.20
C ILE A 381 -10.26 3.03 -13.04
N LYS A 382 -10.77 3.31 -11.85
CA LYS A 382 -12.18 3.15 -11.48
C LYS A 382 -12.75 4.51 -11.10
N GLY A 383 -13.64 5.01 -11.95
CA GLY A 383 -14.38 6.24 -11.70
C GLY A 383 -15.42 6.10 -10.58
N GLY A 384 -16.15 7.19 -10.36
CA GLY A 384 -17.33 7.22 -9.51
C GLY A 384 -18.56 6.65 -10.22
N ALA A 385 -19.74 7.00 -9.72
CA ALA A 385 -21.01 6.72 -10.40
C ALA A 385 -21.46 7.85 -11.34
N GLY A 386 -20.66 8.92 -11.44
CA GLY A 386 -20.98 10.15 -12.15
C GLY A 386 -20.77 10.06 -13.66
N ALA A 387 -20.44 11.20 -14.25
CA ALA A 387 -19.96 11.29 -15.63
C ALA A 387 -18.46 11.55 -15.57
N ASP A 388 -17.67 10.51 -15.73
CA ASP A 388 -16.24 10.55 -15.44
C ASP A 388 -15.40 10.87 -16.69
N THR A 389 -14.25 11.51 -16.48
CA THR A 389 -13.22 11.71 -17.50
C THR A 389 -11.96 11.00 -17.04
N LEU A 390 -11.62 9.90 -17.71
CA LEU A 390 -10.55 8.99 -17.32
C LEU A 390 -9.40 9.07 -18.33
N LYS A 391 -8.19 9.28 -17.83
CA LYS A 391 -6.96 9.26 -18.62
C LYS A 391 -5.91 8.45 -17.88
N GLY A 392 -5.33 7.46 -18.54
CA GLY A 392 -4.34 6.53 -18.01
C GLY A 392 -2.94 7.10 -18.10
N GLY A 393 -2.55 7.50 -19.30
CA GLY A 393 -1.20 7.97 -19.55
C GLY A 393 -0.39 6.82 -20.13
N LEU A 394 0.92 6.77 -19.90
CA LEU A 394 1.74 5.67 -20.44
C LEU A 394 1.49 4.38 -19.66
N GLY A 395 1.60 3.23 -20.32
CA GLY A 395 1.39 1.93 -19.71
C GLY A 395 0.16 1.23 -20.31
N ASN A 396 -0.04 -0.03 -19.94
CA ASN A 396 -1.24 -0.77 -20.31
C ASN A 396 -2.28 -0.59 -19.20
N ASP A 397 -3.28 0.23 -19.48
CA ASP A 397 -4.23 0.72 -18.48
C ASP A 397 -5.57 0.00 -18.54
N TYR A 398 -6.24 -0.04 -17.38
CA TYR A 398 -7.49 -0.76 -17.18
C TYR A 398 -8.57 0.19 -16.71
N TYR A 399 -9.57 0.41 -17.58
CA TYR A 399 -10.67 1.32 -17.34
C TYR A 399 -11.94 0.58 -16.94
N TYR A 400 -12.62 1.05 -15.90
CA TYR A 400 -13.95 0.57 -15.53
C TYR A 400 -15.00 1.62 -15.85
N VAL A 401 -15.86 1.33 -16.82
CA VAL A 401 -16.95 2.19 -17.27
C VAL A 401 -18.28 1.65 -16.76
N ASN A 402 -18.99 2.48 -15.99
CA ASN A 402 -20.28 2.12 -15.40
C ASN A 402 -21.42 3.05 -15.81
N SER A 403 -21.10 4.11 -16.54
CA SER A 403 -22.04 5.13 -16.99
C SER A 403 -21.79 5.44 -18.45
N THR A 404 -22.86 5.60 -19.24
CA THR A 404 -22.72 6.02 -20.66
C THR A 404 -22.26 7.47 -20.80
N ALA A 405 -22.14 8.20 -19.69
CA ALA A 405 -21.59 9.54 -19.65
C ALA A 405 -20.08 9.56 -19.36
N ASP A 406 -19.46 8.41 -19.08
CA ASP A 406 -18.02 8.31 -18.89
C ASP A 406 -17.29 8.50 -20.22
N SER A 407 -16.10 9.10 -20.15
CA SER A 407 -15.23 9.36 -21.29
C SER A 407 -13.80 8.94 -20.96
N ILE A 408 -13.16 8.28 -21.92
CA ILE A 408 -11.76 7.86 -21.84
C ILE A 408 -10.94 8.68 -22.82
N THR A 409 -9.76 9.13 -22.42
CA THR A 409 -8.81 9.82 -23.29
C THR A 409 -7.47 9.10 -23.27
N GLU A 410 -7.12 8.49 -24.42
CA GLU A 410 -5.82 7.85 -24.66
C GLU A 410 -5.08 8.54 -25.82
N ASN A 411 -3.76 8.68 -25.70
CA ASN A 411 -2.93 9.18 -26.81
C ASN A 411 -2.25 8.03 -27.55
N LEU A 412 -1.77 8.35 -28.75
CA LEU A 412 -1.10 7.38 -29.61
C LEU A 412 0.20 6.88 -28.98
N ASN A 413 0.38 5.55 -28.97
CA ASN A 413 1.54 4.84 -28.40
C ASN A 413 1.68 4.96 -26.87
N GLU A 414 0.59 5.18 -26.15
CA GLU A 414 0.63 5.18 -24.69
C GLU A 414 0.54 3.76 -24.09
N GLY A 415 -0.02 2.78 -24.80
CA GLY A 415 -0.01 1.40 -24.34
C GLY A 415 -0.87 0.46 -25.16
N THR A 416 -1.33 -0.61 -24.51
CA THR A 416 -2.42 -1.46 -24.99
C THR A 416 -3.45 -1.60 -23.87
N ASP A 417 -4.59 -0.94 -24.06
CA ASP A 417 -5.50 -0.63 -22.97
C ASP A 417 -6.78 -1.47 -23.02
N LEU A 418 -7.41 -1.65 -21.86
CA LEU A 418 -8.60 -2.48 -21.71
C LEU A 418 -9.72 -1.75 -20.98
N VAL A 419 -10.89 -1.71 -21.61
CA VAL A 419 -12.14 -1.25 -21.00
C VAL A 419 -12.96 -2.43 -20.50
N TYR A 420 -13.27 -2.44 -19.21
CA TYR A 420 -14.35 -3.22 -18.63
C TYR A 420 -15.60 -2.36 -18.55
N SER A 421 -16.66 -2.75 -19.26
CA SER A 421 -17.90 -1.97 -19.29
C SER A 421 -19.10 -2.75 -18.74
N THR A 422 -19.90 -2.09 -17.90
CA THR A 422 -21.23 -2.58 -17.45
C THR A 422 -22.39 -1.91 -18.18
N VAL A 423 -22.08 -1.04 -19.15
CA VAL A 423 -23.03 -0.34 -20.03
C VAL A 423 -22.69 -0.59 -21.51
N THR A 424 -23.59 -0.22 -22.41
CA THR A 424 -23.25 -0.20 -23.85
C THR A 424 -22.13 0.80 -24.08
N TYR A 425 -21.07 0.38 -24.76
CA TYR A 425 -19.85 1.18 -24.90
C TYR A 425 -19.24 1.11 -26.29
N THR A 426 -18.71 2.25 -26.74
CA THR A 426 -17.91 2.36 -27.97
C THR A 426 -16.50 2.75 -27.56
N LEU A 427 -15.49 1.98 -27.97
CA LEU A 427 -14.10 2.28 -27.70
C LEU A 427 -13.73 3.67 -28.26
N THR A 428 -13.11 4.49 -27.42
CA THR A 428 -12.49 5.74 -27.84
C THR A 428 -11.26 5.46 -28.69
N ALA A 429 -10.79 6.44 -29.45
CA ALA A 429 -9.56 6.29 -30.24
C ALA A 429 -8.38 5.90 -29.33
N ASN A 430 -7.47 5.07 -29.87
CA ASN A 430 -6.27 4.58 -29.17
C ASN A 430 -6.52 3.59 -28.02
N VAL A 431 -7.73 3.03 -27.92
CA VAL A 431 -8.03 1.95 -26.96
C VAL A 431 -8.28 0.65 -27.72
N GLU A 432 -7.60 -0.42 -27.36
CA GLU A 432 -7.58 -1.65 -28.16
C GLU A 432 -8.60 -2.68 -27.70
N ASN A 433 -8.87 -2.80 -26.40
CA ASN A 433 -9.62 -3.95 -25.87
C ASN A 433 -10.90 -3.54 -25.14
N LEU A 434 -11.97 -4.30 -25.34
CA LEU A 434 -13.25 -4.15 -24.64
C LEU A 434 -13.72 -5.49 -24.08
N THR A 435 -14.11 -5.53 -22.81
CA THR A 435 -14.81 -6.64 -22.18
C THR A 435 -16.10 -6.14 -21.54
N LEU A 436 -17.23 -6.64 -22.03
CA LEU A 436 -18.54 -6.37 -21.44
C LEU A 436 -18.73 -7.25 -20.20
N GLN A 437 -19.34 -6.68 -19.15
CA GLN A 437 -19.58 -7.36 -17.87
C GLN A 437 -21.06 -7.43 -17.53
N GLY A 438 -21.41 -8.33 -16.62
CA GLY A 438 -22.78 -8.53 -16.16
C GLY A 438 -23.59 -9.50 -17.04
N THR A 439 -24.91 -9.48 -16.85
CA THR A 439 -25.86 -10.41 -17.51
C THR A 439 -26.91 -9.68 -18.34
N THR A 440 -26.89 -8.35 -18.34
CA THR A 440 -27.81 -7.52 -19.12
C THR A 440 -27.37 -7.44 -20.57
N ALA A 441 -28.32 -7.38 -21.49
CA ALA A 441 -28.07 -7.12 -22.90
C ALA A 441 -27.50 -5.70 -23.09
N ILE A 442 -26.19 -5.61 -23.25
CA ILE A 442 -25.42 -4.40 -23.57
C ILE A 442 -24.59 -4.66 -24.83
N ASN A 443 -24.16 -3.61 -25.52
CA ASN A 443 -23.46 -3.74 -26.80
C ASN A 443 -22.05 -3.18 -26.73
N GLY A 444 -21.18 -3.70 -27.59
CA GLY A 444 -19.80 -3.26 -27.72
C GLY A 444 -19.50 -2.81 -29.15
N THR A 445 -18.77 -1.71 -29.30
CA THR A 445 -18.31 -1.22 -30.61
C THR A 445 -16.85 -0.85 -30.51
N GLY A 446 -16.01 -1.36 -31.42
CA GLY A 446 -14.60 -0.98 -31.53
C GLY A 446 -14.40 0.36 -32.24
N ASN A 447 -13.17 0.62 -32.62
CA ASN A 447 -12.70 1.83 -33.29
C ASN A 447 -11.97 1.47 -34.60
N GLU A 448 -10.99 2.28 -35.03
CA GLU A 448 -10.24 2.04 -36.28
C GLU A 448 -9.00 1.13 -36.11
N LEU A 449 -8.75 0.63 -34.90
CA LEU A 449 -7.62 -0.23 -34.56
C LEU A 449 -7.99 -1.71 -34.64
N ASN A 450 -6.99 -2.57 -34.45
CA ASN A 450 -7.22 -3.99 -34.26
C ASN A 450 -7.76 -4.24 -32.85
N ASN A 451 -9.08 -4.36 -32.70
CA ASN A 451 -9.73 -4.47 -31.42
C ASN A 451 -9.93 -5.91 -30.95
N SER A 452 -9.83 -6.16 -29.65
CA SER A 452 -10.30 -7.40 -29.03
C SER A 452 -11.55 -7.14 -28.20
N ILE A 453 -12.69 -7.66 -28.64
CA ILE A 453 -14.01 -7.41 -28.03
C ILE A 453 -14.61 -8.72 -27.51
N ILE A 454 -14.92 -8.74 -26.22
CA ILE A 454 -15.54 -9.88 -25.54
C ILE A 454 -16.90 -9.45 -24.99
N GLY A 455 -17.97 -10.16 -25.38
CA GLY A 455 -19.32 -9.98 -24.85
C GLY A 455 -19.50 -10.53 -23.43
N ASN A 456 -20.68 -10.31 -22.86
CA ASN A 456 -21.06 -10.76 -21.53
C ASN A 456 -22.02 -11.97 -21.61
N ALA A 457 -22.80 -12.22 -20.56
CA ALA A 457 -23.73 -13.35 -20.56
C ALA A 457 -25.12 -13.03 -21.17
N GLY A 458 -25.38 -11.77 -21.51
CA GLY A 458 -26.62 -11.32 -22.14
C GLY A 458 -26.50 -11.33 -23.66
N VAL A 459 -27.63 -11.15 -24.35
CA VAL A 459 -27.64 -11.03 -25.82
C VAL A 459 -26.98 -9.72 -26.24
N ASN A 460 -25.79 -9.81 -26.81
CA ASN A 460 -24.97 -8.67 -27.22
C ASN A 460 -25.02 -8.46 -28.73
N THR A 461 -24.89 -7.20 -29.13
CA THR A 461 -24.42 -6.83 -30.46
C THR A 461 -22.99 -6.32 -30.34
N LEU A 462 -22.04 -7.01 -30.96
CA LEU A 462 -20.63 -6.63 -31.00
C LEU A 462 -20.27 -6.16 -32.42
N THR A 463 -19.56 -5.06 -32.54
CA THR A 463 -19.08 -4.52 -33.82
C THR A 463 -17.58 -4.26 -33.70
N GLY A 464 -16.75 -4.91 -34.52
CA GLY A 464 -15.30 -4.71 -34.57
C GLY A 464 -14.98 -3.31 -35.08
N GLY A 465 -15.34 -3.04 -36.33
CA GLY A 465 -15.19 -1.72 -36.92
C GLY A 465 -14.38 -1.82 -38.20
N THR A 466 -13.25 -1.09 -38.25
CA THR A 466 -12.21 -1.33 -39.24
C THR A 466 -10.96 -1.77 -38.52
N GLY A 467 -10.19 -2.69 -39.07
CA GLY A 467 -9.06 -3.26 -38.35
C GLY A 467 -9.00 -4.76 -38.56
N ALA A 468 -7.97 -5.41 -38.02
CA ALA A 468 -7.96 -6.86 -37.86
C ALA A 468 -8.50 -7.18 -36.45
N ASP A 469 -9.81 -7.35 -36.34
CA ASP A 469 -10.52 -7.44 -35.07
C ASP A 469 -10.64 -8.88 -34.56
N THR A 470 -10.80 -9.04 -33.25
CA THR A 470 -11.09 -10.33 -32.61
C THR A 470 -12.36 -10.20 -31.76
N LEU A 471 -13.39 -10.96 -32.08
CA LEU A 471 -14.70 -10.93 -31.41
C LEU A 471 -15.00 -12.27 -30.73
N THR A 472 -15.51 -12.23 -29.51
CA THR A 472 -16.04 -13.39 -28.77
C THR A 472 -17.43 -13.03 -28.24
N GLY A 473 -18.48 -13.73 -28.67
CA GLY A 473 -19.87 -13.43 -28.28
C GLY A 473 -20.10 -13.62 -26.77
N GLY A 474 -19.72 -14.79 -26.27
CA GLY A 474 -19.96 -15.17 -24.88
C GLY A 474 -21.19 -16.06 -24.75
N LEU A 475 -21.89 -15.96 -23.61
CA LEU A 475 -23.09 -16.76 -23.40
C LEU A 475 -24.30 -16.07 -24.04
N SER A 476 -25.32 -16.86 -24.37
CA SER A 476 -26.50 -16.42 -25.15
C SER A 476 -26.19 -16.21 -26.62
N ASN A 477 -27.23 -15.97 -27.41
CA ASN A 477 -27.12 -15.91 -28.87
C ASN A 477 -26.85 -14.48 -29.31
N ASP A 478 -25.63 -14.19 -29.75
CA ASP A 478 -25.17 -12.84 -30.03
C ASP A 478 -25.19 -12.48 -31.52
N THR A 479 -25.01 -11.20 -31.80
CA THR A 479 -24.82 -10.69 -33.16
C THR A 479 -23.45 -10.03 -33.28
N LEU A 480 -22.60 -10.57 -34.14
CA LEU A 480 -21.22 -10.14 -34.33
C LEU A 480 -21.05 -9.52 -35.72
N TYR A 481 -20.65 -8.26 -35.79
CA TYR A 481 -20.25 -7.58 -37.03
C TYR A 481 -18.73 -7.45 -37.00
N VAL A 482 -18.00 -8.22 -37.82
CA VAL A 482 -16.53 -8.24 -37.75
C VAL A 482 -15.93 -6.98 -38.36
N GLY A 483 -16.43 -6.55 -39.51
CA GLY A 483 -15.96 -5.35 -40.20
C GLY A 483 -16.10 -5.56 -41.71
N ALA A 484 -16.37 -4.49 -42.47
CA ALA A 484 -16.53 -4.59 -43.93
C ALA A 484 -15.25 -4.12 -44.65
N ASP A 485 -14.09 -4.61 -44.22
CA ASP A 485 -12.80 -4.24 -44.79
C ASP A 485 -12.05 -5.43 -45.44
N THR A 486 -10.72 -5.35 -45.57
CA THR A 486 -9.89 -6.37 -46.22
C THR A 486 -8.84 -6.98 -45.30
N LEU A 487 -8.77 -6.49 -44.06
CA LEU A 487 -7.97 -7.06 -43.00
C LEU A 487 -8.64 -8.36 -42.53
N VAL A 488 -7.90 -9.14 -41.75
CA VAL A 488 -8.35 -10.47 -41.34
C VAL A 488 -8.90 -10.36 -39.92
N ASP A 489 -10.19 -10.53 -39.78
CA ASP A 489 -10.86 -10.61 -38.49
C ASP A 489 -10.87 -12.05 -37.95
N VAL A 490 -11.08 -12.19 -36.65
CA VAL A 490 -11.18 -13.48 -35.96
C VAL A 490 -12.42 -13.52 -35.08
N VAL A 491 -13.31 -14.48 -35.33
CA VAL A 491 -14.37 -14.82 -34.38
C VAL A 491 -13.93 -15.99 -33.54
N ASN A 492 -13.79 -15.79 -32.24
CA ASN A 492 -13.48 -16.83 -31.27
C ASN A 492 -14.77 -17.41 -30.69
N TYR A 493 -14.88 -18.73 -30.73
CA TYR A 493 -15.85 -19.50 -29.96
C TYR A 493 -15.15 -20.27 -28.86
N VAL A 494 -15.61 -20.11 -27.62
CA VAL A 494 -15.13 -20.82 -26.45
C VAL A 494 -16.16 -21.83 -25.93
N LEU A 495 -15.74 -22.71 -25.04
CA LEU A 495 -16.63 -23.71 -24.45
C LEU A 495 -17.77 -23.03 -23.67
N GLY A 496 -19.00 -23.34 -24.05
CA GLY A 496 -20.21 -22.82 -23.39
C GLY A 496 -20.83 -21.59 -24.04
N ASP A 497 -20.23 -21.07 -25.12
CA ASP A 497 -20.81 -19.97 -25.88
C ASP A 497 -22.19 -20.32 -26.45
N GLY A 498 -23.01 -19.29 -26.66
CA GLY A 498 -24.30 -19.47 -27.31
C GLY A 498 -24.21 -19.51 -28.83
N VAL A 499 -25.39 -19.45 -29.45
CA VAL A 499 -25.54 -19.59 -30.89
C VAL A 499 -25.49 -18.20 -31.53
N ASP A 500 -24.32 -17.81 -32.01
CA ASP A 500 -24.08 -16.46 -32.52
C ASP A 500 -24.30 -16.32 -34.03
N THR A 501 -24.72 -15.13 -34.45
CA THR A 501 -24.83 -14.76 -35.87
C THR A 501 -23.70 -13.81 -36.26
N VAL A 502 -22.92 -14.17 -37.27
CA VAL A 502 -21.78 -13.39 -37.76
C VAL A 502 -22.11 -12.70 -39.08
N TYR A 503 -21.90 -11.39 -39.13
CA TYR A 503 -22.08 -10.51 -40.30
C TYR A 503 -20.74 -9.94 -40.77
N GLN A 504 -20.71 -9.54 -42.05
CA GLN A 504 -19.58 -8.86 -42.72
C GLN A 504 -18.31 -9.71 -42.90
N PHE A 505 -18.38 -11.01 -42.62
CA PHE A 505 -17.27 -11.95 -42.76
C PHE A 505 -16.72 -12.06 -44.20
N VAL A 506 -15.44 -11.73 -44.37
CA VAL A 506 -14.65 -11.83 -45.60
C VAL A 506 -14.07 -13.23 -45.75
N ARG A 507 -14.05 -13.72 -47.00
CA ARG A 507 -13.70 -15.11 -47.33
C ARG A 507 -12.39 -15.17 -48.07
N GLY A 508 -11.57 -16.19 -47.84
CA GLY A 508 -10.26 -16.24 -48.48
C GLY A 508 -9.27 -17.16 -47.78
N ALA A 509 -8.17 -17.50 -48.45
CA ALA A 509 -6.95 -17.90 -47.74
C ALA A 509 -6.34 -16.75 -46.92
N SER A 510 -6.79 -15.53 -47.21
CA SER A 510 -6.47 -14.28 -46.53
C SER A 510 -7.75 -13.58 -46.05
N GLY A 511 -8.84 -14.32 -45.88
CA GLY A 511 -10.09 -13.80 -45.30
C GLY A 511 -10.16 -14.06 -43.81
N ASP A 512 -11.27 -13.64 -43.21
CA ASP A 512 -11.53 -13.75 -41.78
C ASP A 512 -11.54 -15.20 -41.32
N GLN A 513 -11.34 -15.37 -40.02
CA GLN A 513 -11.12 -16.65 -39.38
C GLN A 513 -12.17 -16.91 -38.31
N ILE A 514 -12.51 -18.18 -38.15
CA ILE A 514 -13.30 -18.66 -37.01
C ILE A 514 -12.42 -19.62 -36.23
N LYS A 515 -12.24 -19.34 -34.96
CA LYS A 515 -11.34 -20.08 -34.08
C LYS A 515 -12.11 -20.65 -32.90
N PHE A 516 -11.97 -21.95 -32.71
CA PHE A 516 -12.57 -22.67 -31.59
C PHE A 516 -11.48 -22.91 -30.53
N THR A 517 -11.61 -22.28 -29.37
CA THR A 517 -10.61 -22.36 -28.29
C THR A 517 -11.15 -23.22 -27.15
N GLY A 518 -10.37 -24.23 -26.72
CA GLY A 518 -10.78 -25.15 -25.65
C GLY A 518 -11.81 -26.21 -26.07
N ILE A 519 -12.14 -26.28 -27.36
CA ILE A 519 -13.04 -27.26 -27.95
C ILE A 519 -12.19 -28.34 -28.65
N THR A 520 -12.20 -29.55 -28.11
CA THR A 520 -11.24 -30.64 -28.40
C THR A 520 -11.64 -31.54 -29.57
N ASN A 521 -12.93 -31.59 -29.91
CA ASN A 521 -13.47 -32.50 -30.93
C ASN A 521 -14.19 -31.74 -32.04
N ILE A 522 -13.46 -31.40 -33.10
CA ILE A 522 -14.01 -30.80 -34.32
C ILE A 522 -13.84 -31.82 -35.45
N ASP A 523 -14.95 -32.29 -36.00
CA ASP A 523 -15.00 -33.16 -37.16
C ASP A 523 -15.49 -32.36 -38.39
N VAL A 524 -14.63 -32.21 -39.39
CA VAL A 524 -14.99 -31.54 -40.65
C VAL A 524 -15.26 -32.62 -41.68
N PHE A 525 -16.50 -32.73 -42.15
CA PHE A 525 -16.82 -33.69 -43.20
C PHE A 525 -17.53 -33.02 -44.38
N THR A 526 -17.23 -33.51 -45.58
CA THR A 526 -17.82 -33.02 -46.82
C THR A 526 -18.96 -33.95 -47.24
N SER A 527 -20.13 -33.39 -47.53
CA SER A 527 -21.32 -34.12 -47.99
C SER A 527 -21.92 -33.40 -49.19
N GLY A 528 -21.75 -33.99 -50.38
CA GLY A 528 -22.19 -33.36 -51.63
C GLY A 528 -21.43 -32.06 -51.92
N THR A 529 -22.16 -30.96 -52.18
CA THR A 529 -21.58 -29.62 -52.39
C THR A 529 -21.40 -28.82 -51.09
N SER A 530 -21.64 -29.44 -49.94
CA SER A 530 -21.60 -28.78 -48.63
C SER A 530 -20.46 -29.36 -47.80
N THR A 531 -19.64 -28.48 -47.25
CA THR A 531 -18.79 -28.82 -46.11
C THR A 531 -19.64 -28.61 -44.85
N GLN A 532 -19.70 -29.59 -43.97
CA GLN A 532 -20.36 -29.47 -42.68
C GLN A 532 -19.29 -29.56 -41.59
N LEU A 533 -19.26 -28.54 -40.74
CA LEU A 533 -18.44 -28.51 -39.54
C LEU A 533 -19.25 -29.12 -38.40
N ARG A 534 -18.77 -30.21 -37.81
CA ARG A 534 -19.35 -30.82 -36.61
C ARG A 534 -18.43 -30.55 -35.43
N VAL A 535 -19.01 -30.08 -34.34
CA VAL A 535 -18.30 -29.79 -33.10
C VAL A 535 -18.94 -30.64 -31.99
N ALA A 536 -18.17 -31.45 -31.27
CA ALA A 536 -18.65 -32.24 -30.14
C ALA A 536 -18.16 -31.64 -28.82
N ASP A 537 -19.03 -31.58 -27.82
CA ASP A 537 -18.87 -30.88 -26.53
C ASP A 537 -18.33 -31.76 -25.39
N ASP A 538 -17.70 -32.89 -25.71
CA ASP A 538 -17.14 -33.85 -24.73
C ASP A 538 -18.15 -34.40 -23.69
N ILE A 539 -19.47 -34.23 -23.86
CA ILE A 539 -20.46 -34.95 -23.05
C ILE A 539 -20.55 -36.40 -23.55
N ALA A 540 -20.10 -37.32 -22.72
CA ALA A 540 -20.07 -38.75 -23.03
C ALA A 540 -21.49 -39.30 -23.28
N GLY A 541 -21.77 -39.57 -24.56
CA GLY A 541 -22.80 -40.51 -24.98
C GLY A 541 -23.52 -40.08 -26.25
N ASN A 542 -22.91 -40.27 -27.45
CA ASN A 542 -23.62 -40.08 -28.71
C ASN A 542 -23.52 -41.24 -29.73
N ALA A 543 -24.40 -42.24 -29.62
CA ALA A 543 -24.89 -43.06 -30.75
C ALA A 543 -26.41 -42.86 -30.96
N GLY A 544 -26.95 -42.43 -32.10
CA GLY A 544 -26.73 -41.17 -32.83
C GLY A 544 -27.89 -40.21 -32.50
N PHE A 545 -27.79 -38.90 -32.78
CA PHE A 545 -28.48 -37.92 -31.92
C PHE A 545 -29.25 -36.77 -32.57
N GLY A 546 -30.29 -36.37 -31.83
CA GLY A 546 -31.03 -35.11 -31.92
C GLY A 546 -30.90 -34.25 -30.66
N THR A 547 -31.49 -33.04 -30.78
CA THR A 547 -31.60 -31.86 -29.89
C THR A 547 -30.32 -31.37 -29.20
N GLY A 548 -29.61 -30.49 -29.91
CA GLY A 548 -28.48 -29.69 -29.41
C GLY A 548 -27.31 -29.60 -30.39
N GLN A 549 -27.56 -29.36 -31.69
CA GLN A 549 -26.50 -29.27 -32.70
C GLN A 549 -26.35 -27.84 -33.19
N LEU A 550 -25.10 -27.34 -33.17
CA LEU A 550 -24.67 -26.26 -34.04
C LEU A 550 -24.53 -26.80 -35.47
N LEU A 551 -25.47 -26.51 -36.37
CA LEU A 551 -25.42 -26.91 -37.77
C LEU A 551 -24.84 -25.77 -38.62
N ALA A 552 -23.53 -25.77 -38.88
CA ALA A 552 -22.94 -24.91 -39.89
C ALA A 552 -23.22 -25.49 -41.30
N THR A 553 -24.25 -24.97 -42.00
CA THR A 553 -24.53 -25.34 -43.39
C THR A 553 -23.80 -24.38 -44.34
N LEU A 554 -22.64 -24.79 -44.88
CA LEU A 554 -22.02 -24.10 -46.00
C LEU A 554 -22.79 -24.43 -47.30
N SER A 555 -23.48 -23.44 -47.86
CA SER A 555 -24.18 -23.59 -49.15
C SER A 555 -23.35 -23.02 -50.31
N GLY A 556 -23.00 -23.90 -51.24
CA GLY A 556 -22.38 -23.60 -52.53
C GLY A 556 -20.87 -23.33 -52.49
N THR A 557 -20.05 -24.28 -52.98
CA THR A 557 -18.91 -24.05 -53.92
C THR A 557 -18.05 -25.31 -54.11
N THR A 558 -17.72 -25.61 -55.36
CA THR A 558 -16.61 -26.49 -55.76
C THR A 558 -15.26 -25.82 -55.44
N GLY A 559 -14.26 -26.54 -54.89
CA GLY A 559 -12.89 -25.99 -54.84
C GLY A 559 -11.89 -26.46 -53.77
N PHE A 560 -12.23 -27.34 -52.83
CA PHE A 560 -11.27 -27.75 -51.79
C PHE A 560 -10.23 -28.76 -52.35
N ILE A 561 -9.01 -28.31 -52.61
CA ILE A 561 -7.87 -29.20 -52.88
C ILE A 561 -6.87 -29.12 -51.72
N ALA A 562 -6.41 -30.30 -51.30
CA ALA A 562 -5.65 -30.57 -50.10
C ALA A 562 -4.25 -29.93 -50.10
N ALA A 563 -4.17 -28.69 -49.61
CA ALA A 563 -3.01 -28.17 -48.88
C ALA A 563 -3.53 -27.00 -48.03
N ASP A 564 -3.06 -26.93 -46.79
CA ASP A 564 -3.36 -25.91 -45.77
C ASP A 564 -4.65 -26.15 -44.96
N VAL A 565 -4.51 -26.90 -43.85
CA VAL A 565 -5.48 -26.93 -42.75
C VAL A 565 -5.37 -25.61 -41.97
N ASN A 566 -5.81 -24.53 -42.62
CA ASN A 566 -6.52 -23.42 -42.00
C ASN A 566 -7.98 -23.62 -42.42
N VAL A 567 -8.92 -23.57 -41.49
CA VAL A 567 -10.35 -23.67 -41.80
C VAL A 567 -10.78 -22.35 -42.46
N ASN A 568 -10.33 -22.14 -43.71
CA ASN A 568 -10.69 -21.02 -44.58
C ASN A 568 -12.05 -21.36 -45.20
N LEU A 569 -13.13 -20.89 -44.58
CA LEU A 569 -14.49 -21.20 -44.97
C LEU A 569 -15.03 -20.12 -45.94
N PHE A 570 -15.42 -20.53 -47.15
CA PHE A 570 -15.92 -19.63 -48.18
C PHE A 570 -17.46 -19.75 -48.33
N GLY A 571 -18.26 -18.79 -47.83
CA GLY A 571 -19.70 -18.62 -48.12
C GLY A 571 -20.26 -17.28 -47.59
N ALA A 572 -21.13 -16.58 -48.33
CA ALA A 572 -21.71 -15.32 -47.86
C ALA A 572 -22.87 -15.58 -46.89
N ASN A 573 -22.82 -14.95 -45.72
CA ASN A 573 -23.70 -15.10 -44.55
C ASN A 573 -23.65 -16.49 -43.89
N PHE A 574 -23.13 -16.53 -42.66
CA PHE A 574 -23.13 -17.71 -41.80
C PHE A 574 -24.17 -17.54 -40.69
N LEU A 575 -25.25 -18.30 -40.78
CA LEU A 575 -26.09 -18.61 -39.64
C LEU A 575 -25.47 -19.85 -38.99
N PHE A 576 -24.81 -19.69 -37.86
CA PHE A 576 -24.58 -20.79 -36.95
C PHE A 576 -25.90 -20.93 -36.17
N SER A 577 -26.59 -22.07 -36.32
CA SER A 577 -27.80 -22.41 -35.55
C SER A 577 -27.52 -23.50 -34.57
#